data_AF-A0A098G9V7-F1
#
_entry.id   AF-A0A098G9V7-F1
#
_cell.length_a   1.000
_cell.length_b   1.000
_cell.length_c   1.000
_cell.angle_alpha   90.00
_cell.angle_beta   90.00
_cell.angle_gamma   90.00
#
_symmetry.space_group_name_H-M   'P 1'
#
loop_
_entity.id
_entity.type
_entity.pdbx_description
1 polymer ?
#
loop_
_entity_poly.entity_id
_entity_poly.type
_entity_poly.pdbx_seq_one_letter_code
_entity_poly.pdbx_strand_id
1 'polypeptide(L)'
;MLDVNIWLPTTVLFNKYRIKHGIFGPILASESKGEHVGHANFIVKIDERSKDYVFVDANFEELGPKKTLDIIPTSVATEKHQSSIAPKTVRCNQFTNSFWPDKKPTVSSILFKDPLKKLHLYPGKAGVKASFEAHEDDMRAEEDRVHSIISIEHKQPLAAFIEQIQSEKRTNLDFIVSTNELELNLDKSEELQRQLGQLEKGHVELTNQWHQLTQSHQAQMRELKLSQERNTQHMEGNRTQLKSQERIQTYLLQIQNPEQSAQKQLTAITQNIQKLKTERQRLIKENEALSALKQSLESHYAQDVGQLETTLAQNKNQKEEITTAIKEVELKIDGKTRKDVAALIMDGRRRTETTKRKEQFLKDRDFTEGKQPEYTITLPTKMDGVPYYLDEIKVLEAMRKERQTKYSFIFHNCAASVKSCLLAGISEPLKKKLREAGVKSSFFTMDTIETCKSLKTWACTLQTALLKLNTQATQENELSENEPDGKVIALGA
;
A
#
# COMPACT_ATOMS: atom_id res chain seq x y z
N MET A 1 16.96 19.10 14.32
CA MET A 1 16.99 20.42 14.97
C MET A 1 15.69 20.67 15.74
N LEU A 2 15.77 21.31 16.90
CA LEU A 2 14.61 21.69 17.71
C LEU A 2 14.62 23.19 18.02
N ASP A 3 13.58 23.92 17.66
CA ASP A 3 13.46 25.36 17.90
C ASP A 3 12.34 25.66 18.91
N VAL A 4 12.66 26.39 19.97
CA VAL A 4 11.68 26.86 20.97
C VAL A 4 11.34 28.32 20.69
N ASN A 5 10.09 28.60 20.35
CA ASN A 5 9.61 29.94 20.00
C ASN A 5 8.78 30.51 21.14
N ILE A 6 9.06 31.75 21.53
CA ILE A 6 8.47 32.37 22.71
C ILE A 6 7.99 33.78 22.37
N TRP A 7 6.69 33.98 22.57
CA TRP A 7 6.03 35.27 22.61
C TRP A 7 5.88 35.77 24.06
N LEU A 8 6.35 36.98 24.36
CA LEU A 8 6.30 37.54 25.71
C LEU A 8 5.03 38.38 25.93
N PRO A 9 4.36 38.25 27.09
CA PRO A 9 3.12 38.97 27.39
C PRO A 9 3.27 40.49 27.25
N THR A 10 2.31 41.16 26.64
CA THR A 10 2.25 42.64 26.50
C THR A 10 1.36 43.32 27.53
N THR A 11 0.59 42.58 28.33
CA THR A 11 -0.37 43.11 29.32
C THR A 11 0.21 44.22 30.20
N VAL A 12 -0.49 45.35 30.33
CA VAL A 12 -0.07 46.52 31.12
C VAL A 12 -1.02 46.75 32.29
N LEU A 13 -0.47 46.81 33.51
CA LEU A 13 -1.21 47.25 34.69
C LEU A 13 -1.21 48.79 34.78
N PHE A 14 -2.39 49.39 34.96
CA PHE A 14 -2.58 50.84 35.19
C PHE A 14 -1.86 51.77 34.18
N ASN A 15 -1.90 51.43 32.88
CA ASN A 15 -1.36 52.23 31.76
C ASN A 15 0.13 52.66 31.88
N LYS A 16 0.92 52.08 32.80
CA LYS A 16 2.33 52.46 33.00
C LYS A 16 3.31 51.29 33.24
N TYR A 17 2.83 50.14 33.71
CA TYR A 17 3.72 49.02 34.07
C TYR A 17 3.34 47.76 33.31
N ARG A 18 4.18 47.33 32.37
CA ARG A 18 4.07 45.99 31.74
C ARG A 18 4.10 44.95 32.86
N ILE A 19 3.09 44.10 32.94
CA ILE A 19 3.03 43.00 33.92
C ILE A 19 4.16 42.05 33.58
N LYS A 20 5.25 42.16 34.34
CA LYS A 20 6.45 41.35 34.12
C LYS A 20 6.28 39.92 34.65
N HIS A 21 5.25 39.65 35.47
CA HIS A 21 4.97 38.35 36.15
C HIS A 21 3.54 38.28 36.74
N GLY A 22 2.91 37.09 36.71
CA GLY A 22 1.84 36.71 37.66
C GLY A 22 0.64 35.95 37.07
N ILE A 23 -0.05 35.18 37.94
CA ILE A 23 -1.34 34.48 37.72
C ILE A 23 -2.41 35.42 37.13
N PHE A 24 -2.27 36.73 37.34
CA PHE A 24 -3.22 37.75 36.90
C PHE A 24 -2.99 38.27 35.48
N GLY A 25 -1.84 38.01 34.85
CA GLY A 25 -1.57 38.44 33.47
C GLY A 25 -2.66 37.96 32.49
N PRO A 26 -3.00 36.66 32.48
CA PRO A 26 -4.10 36.13 31.67
C PRO A 26 -5.51 36.65 31.99
N ILE A 27 -5.70 37.13 33.22
CA ILE A 27 -7.01 37.62 33.70
C ILE A 27 -7.20 39.10 33.36
N LEU A 28 -6.09 39.84 33.22
CA LEU A 28 -6.07 41.29 33.02
C LEU A 28 -5.80 41.70 31.57
N ALA A 29 -5.32 40.78 30.72
CA ALA A 29 -5.10 41.02 29.31
C ALA A 29 -6.40 41.31 28.57
N SER A 30 -6.51 42.52 28.03
CA SER A 30 -7.65 42.96 27.25
C SER A 30 -7.36 42.82 25.75
N GLU A 31 -7.91 41.79 25.10
CA GLU A 31 -7.82 41.62 23.63
C GLU A 31 -8.34 42.85 22.87
N SER A 32 -9.36 43.53 23.40
CA SER A 32 -9.90 44.78 22.82
C SER A 32 -8.92 45.97 22.85
N LYS A 33 -7.82 45.86 23.61
CA LYS A 33 -6.73 46.84 23.68
C LYS A 33 -5.44 46.34 23.02
N GLY A 34 -5.47 45.19 22.34
CA GLY A 34 -4.29 44.58 21.74
C GLY A 34 -3.29 44.02 22.75
N GLU A 35 -3.73 43.66 23.97
CA GLU A 35 -2.87 43.01 24.95
C GLU A 35 -2.95 41.49 24.86
N HIS A 36 -1.80 40.83 24.90
CA HIS A 36 -1.68 39.37 24.89
C HIS A 36 -0.95 38.83 26.11
N VAL A 37 -1.23 37.57 26.39
CA VAL A 37 -0.80 36.85 27.59
C VAL A 37 0.55 36.15 27.41
N GLY A 38 1.13 36.26 26.21
CA GLY A 38 2.31 35.55 25.77
C GLY A 38 2.01 34.09 25.46
N HIS A 39 2.79 33.53 24.54
CA HIS A 39 2.66 32.14 24.10
C HIS A 39 4.03 31.49 23.92
N ALA A 40 4.06 30.17 23.90
CA ALA A 40 5.27 29.44 23.57
C ALA A 40 4.91 28.17 22.80
N ASN A 41 5.67 27.90 21.74
CA ASN A 41 5.62 26.64 21.03
C ASN A 41 7.04 26.11 20.83
N PHE A 42 7.15 24.89 20.34
CA PHE A 42 8.41 24.42 19.78
C PHE A 42 8.18 23.60 18.52
N ILE A 43 9.21 23.55 17.69
CA ILE A 43 9.24 22.86 16.41
C ILE A 43 10.35 21.81 16.45
N VAL A 44 10.02 20.56 16.13
CA VAL A 44 10.99 19.47 15.93
C VAL A 44 11.05 19.17 14.44
N LYS A 45 12.25 19.25 13.85
CA LYS A 45 12.51 18.92 12.45
C LYS A 45 13.30 17.62 12.36
N ILE A 46 12.72 16.63 11.65
CA ILE A 46 13.36 15.33 11.37
C ILE A 46 13.46 15.12 9.87
N ASP A 47 14.68 15.09 9.34
CA ASP A 47 14.97 14.92 7.92
C ASP A 47 15.38 13.48 7.56
N GLU A 48 15.35 13.16 6.26
CA GLU A 48 15.59 11.80 5.75
C GLU A 48 17.00 11.25 5.98
N ARG A 49 17.96 12.05 6.45
CA ARG A 49 19.29 11.57 6.87
C ARG A 49 19.25 10.92 8.24
N SER A 50 18.25 11.25 9.06
CA SER A 50 18.05 10.59 10.33
C SER A 50 17.70 9.12 10.15
N LYS A 51 18.37 8.24 10.90
CA LYS A 51 18.01 6.81 10.95
C LYS A 51 16.58 6.60 11.43
N ASP A 52 16.07 7.55 12.21
CA ASP A 52 14.76 7.49 12.83
C ASP A 52 13.66 8.08 11.91
N TYR A 53 13.99 8.60 10.72
CA TYR A 53 13.03 9.26 9.82
C TYR A 53 11.84 8.36 9.42
N VAL A 54 12.13 7.13 8.99
CA VAL A 54 11.08 6.16 8.58
C VAL A 54 10.24 5.75 9.78
N PHE A 55 10.86 5.54 10.94
CA PHE A 55 10.16 5.24 12.18
C PHE A 55 9.22 6.38 12.57
N VAL A 56 9.69 7.62 12.50
CA VAL A 56 8.91 8.80 12.84
C VAL A 56 7.72 9.00 11.89
N ASP A 57 7.93 8.85 10.59
CA ASP A 57 6.87 9.00 9.58
C ASP A 57 5.74 7.98 9.78
N ALA A 58 6.08 6.76 10.22
CA ALA A 58 5.09 5.70 10.44
C ALA A 58 4.41 5.75 11.82
N ASN A 59 5.12 6.24 12.86
CA ASN A 59 4.63 6.10 14.24
C ASN A 59 4.00 7.36 14.80
N PHE A 60 4.27 8.55 14.26
CA PHE A 60 3.79 9.83 14.81
C PHE A 60 2.88 10.62 13.86
N GLU A 61 2.23 9.94 12.91
CA GLU A 61 1.32 10.59 11.96
C GLU A 61 0.16 11.33 12.65
N GLU A 62 -0.32 10.82 13.79
CA GLU A 62 -1.36 11.45 14.60
C GLU A 62 -0.93 12.79 15.22
N LEU A 63 0.38 13.10 15.24
CA LEU A 63 0.87 14.43 15.58
C LEU A 63 0.66 15.45 14.45
N GLY A 64 0.19 15.03 13.28
CA GLY A 64 -0.05 15.90 12.13
C GLY A 64 1.23 16.59 11.62
N PRO A 65 2.30 15.83 11.28
CA PRO A 65 3.52 16.43 10.80
C PRO A 65 3.30 17.25 9.52
N LYS A 66 3.88 18.44 9.49
CA LYS A 66 4.03 19.22 8.27
C LYS A 66 5.13 18.57 7.42
N LYS A 67 4.70 17.80 6.42
CA LYS A 67 5.58 17.12 5.46
C LYS A 67 6.07 18.13 4.41
N THR A 68 7.31 18.59 4.54
CA THR A 68 7.92 19.61 3.67
C THR A 68 9.33 19.17 3.24
N LEU A 69 10.08 20.10 2.64
CA LEU A 69 11.50 19.95 2.33
C LEU A 69 12.34 20.86 3.22
N ASP A 70 13.60 20.50 3.43
CA ASP A 70 14.58 21.33 4.12
C ASP A 70 15.84 21.49 3.25
N ILE A 71 16.56 22.60 3.41
CA ILE A 71 17.79 22.90 2.66
C ILE A 71 18.98 22.76 3.60
N ILE A 72 19.86 21.81 3.29
CA ILE A 72 21.03 21.50 4.09
C ILE A 72 22.33 21.80 3.31
N PRO A 73 23.38 22.29 3.97
CA PRO A 73 24.71 22.38 3.36
C PRO A 73 25.29 20.98 3.16
N THR A 74 25.79 20.67 1.97
CA THR A 74 26.48 19.41 1.65
C THR A 74 27.81 19.71 0.99
N SER A 75 28.88 19.03 1.41
CA SER A 75 30.20 19.17 0.79
C SER A 75 30.17 18.62 -0.64
N VAL A 76 30.68 19.39 -1.58
CA VAL A 76 30.89 18.97 -2.97
C VAL A 76 32.37 18.74 -3.17
N ALA A 77 32.72 17.58 -3.73
CA ALA A 77 34.09 17.29 -4.11
C ALA A 77 34.47 18.16 -5.31
N THR A 78 35.21 19.24 -5.06
CA THR A 78 35.85 20.04 -6.11
C THR A 78 37.27 19.51 -6.34
N GLU A 79 37.69 19.38 -7.61
CA GLU A 79 39.01 18.85 -8.02
C GLU A 79 40.22 19.68 -7.53
N LYS A 80 39.97 20.84 -6.92
CA LYS A 80 40.98 21.68 -6.25
C LYS A 80 40.65 21.68 -4.77
N HIS A 81 41.67 21.61 -3.91
CA HIS A 81 41.67 21.50 -2.43
C HIS A 81 40.87 22.56 -1.63
N GLN A 82 39.72 23.02 -2.13
CA GLN A 82 38.75 23.85 -1.44
C GLN A 82 37.48 23.03 -1.29
N SER A 83 37.10 22.71 -0.07
CA SER A 83 35.79 22.15 0.25
C SER A 83 34.73 23.21 -0.09
N SER A 84 34.00 23.02 -1.19
CA SER A 84 32.86 23.86 -1.54
C SER A 84 31.59 23.26 -0.92
N ILE A 85 30.74 24.10 -0.34
CA ILE A 85 29.46 23.68 0.25
C ILE A 85 28.36 24.08 -0.72
N ALA A 86 27.50 23.12 -1.10
CA ALA A 86 26.32 23.38 -1.92
C ALA A 86 25.03 23.04 -1.14
N PRO A 87 23.93 23.79 -1.38
CA PRO A 87 22.64 23.46 -0.80
C PRO A 87 22.08 22.18 -1.42
N LYS A 88 21.66 21.24 -0.58
CA LYS A 88 20.93 20.03 -0.97
C LYS A 88 19.55 20.07 -0.33
N THR A 89 18.53 19.76 -1.11
CA THR A 89 17.16 19.64 -0.60
C THR A 89 16.92 18.22 -0.09
N VAL A 90 16.36 18.09 1.11
CA VAL A 90 16.04 16.81 1.74
C VAL A 90 14.60 16.79 2.22
N ARG A 91 13.97 15.60 2.27
CA ARG A 91 12.62 15.46 2.84
C ARG A 91 12.67 15.68 4.35
N CYS A 92 11.75 16.48 4.87
CA CYS A 92 11.71 16.85 6.28
C CYS A 92 10.28 16.77 6.85
N ASN A 93 10.16 16.13 8.01
CA ASN A 93 8.93 16.10 8.80
C ASN A 93 9.07 17.11 9.95
N GLN A 94 8.20 18.11 9.94
CA GLN A 94 8.17 19.15 10.97
C GLN A 94 6.98 18.93 11.90
N PHE A 95 7.25 18.83 13.20
CA PHE A 95 6.25 18.67 14.24
C PHE A 95 6.21 19.92 15.09
N THR A 96 5.04 20.50 15.30
CA THR A 96 4.84 21.67 16.17
C THR A 96 4.04 21.27 17.39
N ASN A 97 4.51 21.69 18.57
CA ASN A 97 3.73 21.65 19.81
C ASN A 97 3.34 23.07 20.20
N SER A 98 2.17 23.50 19.73
CA SER A 98 1.48 24.69 20.23
C SER A 98 0.32 24.23 21.10
N PHE A 99 0.23 24.71 22.34
CA PHE A 99 -0.76 24.22 23.30
C PHE A 99 -1.68 25.37 23.75
N TRP A 100 -2.85 25.44 23.13
CA TRP A 100 -3.88 26.46 23.39
C TRP A 100 -5.10 25.87 24.09
N PRO A 101 -5.94 26.69 24.77
CA PRO A 101 -7.27 26.27 25.17
C PRO A 101 -8.24 26.34 23.98
N ASP A 102 -8.96 25.25 23.69
CA ASP A 102 -10.01 25.17 22.65
C ASP A 102 -11.15 26.18 22.86
N LYS A 103 -11.40 26.55 24.12
CA LYS A 103 -12.29 27.64 24.49
C LYS A 103 -11.62 28.50 25.54
N LYS A 104 -11.72 29.82 25.39
CA LYS A 104 -11.23 30.77 26.39
C LYS A 104 -11.84 30.43 27.76
N PRO A 105 -11.03 30.03 28.75
CA PRO A 105 -11.54 29.71 30.07
C PRO A 105 -12.04 30.98 30.76
N THR A 106 -13.16 30.82 31.46
CA THR A 106 -13.77 31.88 32.25
C THR A 106 -12.90 32.27 33.45
N VAL A 107 -12.97 33.54 33.87
CA VAL A 107 -12.27 34.04 35.07
C VAL A 107 -12.57 33.19 36.31
N SER A 108 -13.82 32.72 36.45
CA SER A 108 -14.23 31.84 37.54
C SER A 108 -13.59 30.44 37.49
N SER A 109 -13.34 29.90 36.29
CA SER A 109 -12.61 28.63 36.16
C SER A 109 -11.12 28.76 36.52
N ILE A 110 -10.48 29.87 36.14
CA ILE A 110 -9.05 30.12 36.38
C ILE A 110 -8.80 30.40 37.87
N LEU A 111 -9.57 31.30 38.49
CA LEU A 111 -9.31 31.77 39.86
C LEU A 111 -9.84 30.86 40.96
N PHE A 112 -10.91 30.10 40.70
CA PHE A 112 -11.59 29.32 41.74
C PHE A 112 -11.56 27.82 41.48
N LYS A 113 -11.91 27.35 40.26
CA LYS A 113 -12.08 25.91 40.01
C LYS A 113 -10.76 25.14 39.96
N ASP A 114 -9.76 25.66 39.27
CA ASP A 114 -8.46 25.01 39.13
C ASP A 114 -7.68 24.89 40.47
N PRO A 115 -7.52 25.96 41.27
CA PRO A 115 -6.82 25.86 42.56
C PRO A 115 -7.61 25.08 43.63
N LEU A 116 -8.94 25.23 43.73
CA LEU A 116 -9.75 24.48 44.70
C LEU A 116 -9.77 22.97 44.39
N LYS A 117 -9.70 22.58 43.12
CA LYS A 117 -9.61 21.15 42.77
C LYS A 117 -8.26 20.54 43.15
N LYS A 118 -7.14 21.27 43.03
CA LYS A 118 -5.82 20.77 43.46
C LYS A 118 -5.79 20.50 44.97
N LEU A 119 -6.60 21.22 45.74
CA LEU A 119 -6.85 20.98 47.17
C LEU A 119 -7.91 19.90 47.44
N HIS A 120 -8.41 19.22 46.40
CA HIS A 120 -9.53 18.26 46.45
C HIS A 120 -10.87 18.83 46.94
N LEU A 121 -11.05 20.16 46.89
CA LEU A 121 -12.23 20.87 47.42
C LEU A 121 -13.30 21.17 46.36
N TYR A 122 -13.12 20.76 45.11
CA TYR A 122 -14.09 20.99 44.03
C TYR A 122 -14.40 19.72 43.23
N PRO A 123 -15.67 19.24 43.21
CA PRO A 123 -16.09 18.09 42.42
C PRO A 123 -16.32 18.50 40.96
N GLY A 124 -15.29 18.43 40.13
CA GLY A 124 -15.41 18.73 38.70
C GLY A 124 -14.17 18.43 37.85
N LYS A 125 -14.35 18.42 36.53
CA LYS A 125 -13.23 18.35 35.57
C LYS A 125 -12.53 19.73 35.55
N ALA A 126 -11.24 19.78 35.93
CA ALA A 126 -10.42 20.99 35.83
C ALA A 126 -9.79 21.08 34.44
N GLY A 127 -9.49 22.31 34.04
CA GLY A 127 -8.97 22.62 32.72
C GLY A 127 -9.99 22.48 31.58
N VAL A 128 -9.62 23.06 30.44
CA VAL A 128 -10.37 23.04 29.19
C VAL A 128 -9.72 22.04 28.22
N LYS A 129 -10.46 21.62 27.19
CA LYS A 129 -9.86 20.85 26.11
C LYS A 129 -8.76 21.70 25.46
N ALA A 130 -7.62 21.08 25.14
CA ALA A 130 -6.56 21.77 24.44
C ALA A 130 -6.79 21.74 22.92
N SER A 131 -6.38 22.82 22.25
CA SER A 131 -6.22 22.93 20.81
C SER A 131 -4.73 22.92 20.50
N PHE A 132 -4.36 22.27 19.40
CA PHE A 132 -2.99 22.21 18.91
C PHE A 132 -2.92 22.88 17.55
N GLU A 133 -2.21 23.99 17.49
CA GLU A 133 -2.14 24.85 16.30
C GLU A 133 -0.76 24.75 15.63
N ALA A 134 -0.67 25.17 14.36
CA ALA A 134 0.61 25.27 13.69
C ALA A 134 1.39 26.50 14.19
N HIS A 135 2.69 26.57 13.90
CA HIS A 135 3.50 27.72 14.32
C HIS A 135 3.05 29.01 13.64
N GLU A 136 2.64 28.90 12.37
CA GLU A 136 2.13 30.00 11.57
C GLU A 136 0.77 30.50 12.07
N ASP A 137 -0.05 29.63 12.67
CA ASP A 137 -1.29 30.02 13.33
C ASP A 137 -1.01 30.83 14.60
N ASP A 138 -0.01 30.41 15.40
CA ASP A 138 0.42 31.15 16.58
C ASP A 138 0.95 32.55 16.22
N MET A 139 1.73 32.66 15.13
CA MET A 139 2.19 33.96 14.63
C MET A 139 1.02 34.88 14.30
N ARG A 140 -0.02 34.37 13.64
CA ARG A 140 -1.24 35.15 13.32
C ARG A 140 -2.06 35.49 14.57
N ALA A 141 -2.15 34.57 15.53
CA ALA A 141 -2.89 34.80 16.78
C ALA A 141 -2.24 35.87 17.68
N GLU A 142 -0.91 35.95 17.67
CA GLU A 142 -0.11 36.92 18.44
C GLU A 142 0.06 38.28 17.72
N GLU A 143 -0.55 38.45 16.54
CA GLU A 143 -0.53 39.70 15.80
C GLU A 143 -1.47 40.74 16.42
N ASP A 144 -0.93 41.92 16.72
CA ASP A 144 -1.69 43.03 17.30
C ASP A 144 -2.67 43.60 16.26
N ARG A 145 -3.98 43.54 16.52
CA ARG A 145 -5.05 44.09 15.63
C ARG A 145 -4.93 45.58 15.28
N VAL A 146 -3.97 46.30 15.87
CA VAL A 146 -3.77 47.75 15.72
C VAL A 146 -2.79 48.07 14.58
N HIS A 147 -1.92 47.14 14.17
CA HIS A 147 -0.92 47.38 13.13
C HIS A 147 -1.18 46.45 11.93
N SER A 148 -1.07 46.99 10.72
CA SER A 148 -1.33 46.28 9.46
C SER A 148 -0.47 45.03 9.31
N ILE A 149 -1.05 43.97 8.76
CA ILE A 149 -0.40 42.70 8.42
C ILE A 149 0.95 42.97 7.75
N ILE A 150 2.05 42.64 8.41
CA ILE A 150 3.38 42.69 7.78
C ILE A 150 3.52 41.39 6.99
N SER A 151 2.90 41.34 5.81
CA SER A 151 3.15 40.27 4.85
C SER A 151 4.47 40.56 4.15
N ILE A 152 5.51 39.79 4.47
CA ILE A 152 6.77 39.86 3.74
C ILE A 152 6.69 38.90 2.56
N GLU A 153 6.55 39.44 1.36
CA GLU A 153 6.64 38.67 0.11
C GLU A 153 8.11 38.51 -0.29
N HIS A 154 8.62 37.27 -0.25
CA HIS A 154 9.98 36.98 -0.68
C HIS A 154 10.02 36.83 -2.21
N LYS A 155 10.55 37.85 -2.92
CA LYS A 155 10.60 37.89 -4.40
C LYS A 155 11.30 36.66 -5.03
N GLN A 156 10.52 35.74 -5.58
CA GLN A 156 10.86 34.90 -6.74
C GLN A 156 9.62 34.74 -7.63
N PRO A 157 9.76 34.50 -8.95
CA PRO A 157 8.61 34.32 -9.83
C PRO A 157 7.90 32.99 -9.51
N LEU A 158 6.97 33.04 -8.55
CA LEU A 158 6.15 31.93 -8.07
C LEU A 158 5.47 31.18 -9.24
N ALA A 159 5.08 31.90 -10.30
CA ALA A 159 4.43 31.32 -11.47
C ALA A 159 5.24 30.21 -12.14
N ALA A 160 6.55 30.42 -12.38
CA ALA A 160 7.39 29.42 -13.05
C ALA A 160 7.57 28.14 -12.20
N PHE A 161 7.68 28.30 -10.88
CA PHE A 161 7.77 27.17 -9.95
C PHE A 161 6.44 26.43 -9.78
N ILE A 162 5.31 27.15 -9.77
CA ILE A 162 3.97 26.55 -9.79
C ILE A 162 3.77 25.74 -11.06
N GLU A 163 4.13 26.29 -12.22
CA GLU A 163 4.05 25.57 -13.50
C GLU A 163 4.93 24.31 -13.49
N GLN A 164 6.14 24.39 -12.94
CA GLN A 164 7.00 23.22 -12.78
C GLN A 164 6.35 22.15 -11.90
N ILE A 165 5.75 22.50 -10.76
CA ILE A 165 5.02 21.54 -9.90
C ILE A 165 3.83 20.94 -10.64
N GLN A 166 3.06 21.75 -11.35
CA GLN A 166 1.91 21.25 -12.11
C GLN A 166 2.34 20.28 -13.22
N SER A 167 3.45 20.58 -13.90
CA SER A 167 4.06 19.68 -14.87
C SER A 167 4.52 18.38 -14.23
N GLU A 168 5.24 18.43 -13.09
CA GLU A 168 5.63 17.23 -12.33
C GLU A 168 4.42 16.41 -11.88
N LYS A 169 3.33 17.05 -11.46
CA LYS A 169 2.07 16.37 -11.09
C LYS A 169 1.46 15.62 -12.28
N ARG A 170 1.44 16.22 -13.48
CA ARG A 170 0.96 15.56 -14.69
C ARG A 170 1.82 14.36 -15.04
N THR A 171 3.14 14.53 -15.07
CA THR A 171 4.10 13.43 -15.32
C THR A 171 3.95 12.30 -14.30
N ASN A 172 3.74 12.63 -13.02
CA ASN A 172 3.49 11.62 -11.98
C ASN A 172 2.15 10.89 -12.19
N LEU A 173 1.12 11.60 -12.65
CA LEU A 173 -0.18 10.99 -12.96
C LEU A 173 -0.06 10.05 -14.16
N ASP A 174 0.59 10.47 -15.24
CA ASP A 174 0.84 9.64 -16.43
C ASP A 174 1.67 8.39 -16.07
N PHE A 175 2.67 8.55 -15.20
CA PHE A 175 3.45 7.45 -14.65
C PHE A 175 2.60 6.46 -13.83
N ILE A 176 1.67 6.95 -12.99
CA ILE A 176 0.76 6.09 -12.22
C ILE A 176 -0.22 5.36 -13.15
N VAL A 177 -0.79 6.06 -14.14
CA VAL A 177 -1.73 5.48 -15.10
C VAL A 177 -1.04 4.35 -15.88
N SER A 178 0.13 4.61 -16.46
CA SER A 178 0.91 3.58 -17.17
C SER A 178 1.30 2.39 -16.28
N THR A 179 1.61 2.63 -15.00
CA THR A 179 1.88 1.54 -14.05
C THR A 179 0.63 0.70 -13.78
N ASN A 180 -0.53 1.33 -13.63
CA ASN A 180 -1.81 0.63 -13.45
C ASN A 180 -2.22 -0.14 -14.72
N GLU A 181 -2.03 0.43 -15.90
CA GLU A 181 -2.27 -0.27 -17.18
C GLU A 181 -1.40 -1.52 -17.29
N LEU A 182 -0.15 -1.45 -16.86
CA LEU A 182 0.75 -2.59 -16.80
C LEU A 182 0.26 -3.68 -15.83
N GLU A 183 -0.22 -3.28 -14.65
CA GLU A 183 -0.83 -4.21 -13.68
C GLU A 183 -2.06 -4.93 -14.27
N LEU A 184 -2.96 -4.18 -14.91
CA LEU A 184 -4.14 -4.73 -15.59
C LEU A 184 -3.76 -5.68 -16.73
N ASN A 185 -2.72 -5.36 -17.49
CA ASN A 185 -2.23 -6.23 -18.56
C ASN A 185 -1.63 -7.54 -18.00
N LEU A 186 -0.93 -7.51 -16.87
CA LEU A 186 -0.45 -8.72 -16.20
C LEU A 186 -1.60 -9.61 -15.76
N ASP A 187 -2.62 -9.05 -15.10
CA ASP A 187 -3.80 -9.79 -14.68
C ASP A 187 -4.55 -10.40 -15.89
N LYS A 188 -4.67 -9.62 -16.97
CA LYS A 188 -5.29 -10.09 -18.22
C LYS A 188 -4.50 -11.23 -18.86
N SER A 189 -3.17 -11.18 -18.83
CA SER A 189 -2.31 -12.25 -19.37
C SER A 189 -2.53 -13.56 -18.61
N GLU A 190 -2.52 -13.51 -17.27
CA GLU A 190 -2.77 -14.69 -16.42
C GLU A 190 -4.15 -15.31 -16.71
N GLU A 191 -5.19 -14.47 -16.86
CA GLU A 191 -6.54 -14.94 -17.17
C GLU A 191 -6.63 -15.57 -18.58
N LEU A 192 -6.02 -14.96 -19.59
CA LEU A 192 -5.99 -15.52 -20.95
C LEU A 192 -5.23 -16.85 -21.00
N GLN A 193 -4.10 -16.95 -20.29
CA GLN A 193 -3.34 -18.21 -20.17
C GLN A 193 -4.19 -19.31 -19.50
N ARG A 194 -4.97 -18.95 -18.47
CA ARG A 194 -5.91 -19.87 -17.82
C ARG A 194 -7.00 -20.35 -18.77
N GLN A 195 -7.60 -19.45 -19.56
CA GLN A 195 -8.61 -19.80 -20.56
C GLN A 195 -8.03 -20.70 -21.66
N LEU A 196 -6.82 -20.40 -22.15
CA LEU A 196 -6.12 -21.24 -23.13
C LEU A 196 -5.90 -22.65 -22.59
N GLY A 197 -5.44 -22.78 -21.34
CA GLY A 197 -5.26 -24.09 -20.69
C GLY A 197 -6.56 -24.87 -20.51
N GLN A 198 -7.71 -24.20 -20.34
CA GLN A 198 -9.03 -24.85 -20.31
C GLN A 198 -9.44 -25.35 -21.69
N LEU A 199 -9.27 -24.53 -22.73
CA LEU A 199 -9.57 -24.92 -24.11
C LEU A 199 -8.70 -26.09 -24.56
N GLU A 200 -7.43 -26.11 -24.17
CA GLU A 200 -6.52 -27.23 -24.45
C GLU A 200 -6.99 -28.54 -23.83
N LYS A 201 -7.42 -28.52 -22.57
CA LYS A 201 -8.01 -29.70 -21.92
C LYS A 201 -9.28 -30.16 -22.64
N GLY A 202 -10.18 -29.22 -22.94
CA GLY A 202 -11.41 -29.53 -23.68
C GLY A 202 -11.14 -30.09 -25.08
N HIS A 203 -10.11 -29.60 -25.78
CA HIS A 203 -9.71 -30.13 -27.09
C HIS A 203 -9.24 -31.58 -27.02
N VAL A 204 -8.45 -31.93 -26.00
CA VAL A 204 -8.00 -33.31 -25.75
C VAL A 204 -9.20 -34.21 -25.43
N GLU A 205 -10.14 -33.75 -24.60
CA GLU A 205 -11.36 -34.50 -24.28
C GLU A 205 -12.24 -34.76 -25.51
N LEU A 206 -12.49 -33.74 -26.33
CA LEU A 206 -13.25 -33.87 -27.58
C LEU A 206 -12.56 -34.83 -28.57
N THR A 207 -11.23 -34.75 -28.66
CA THR A 207 -10.45 -35.65 -29.52
C THR A 207 -10.58 -37.10 -29.04
N ASN A 208 -10.53 -37.34 -27.72
CA ASN A 208 -10.74 -38.67 -27.16
C ASN A 208 -12.16 -39.20 -27.42
N GLN A 209 -13.18 -38.34 -27.28
CA GLN A 209 -14.57 -38.71 -27.60
C GLN A 209 -14.72 -39.10 -29.07
N TRP A 210 -14.11 -38.35 -29.99
CA TRP A 210 -14.11 -38.67 -31.42
C TRP A 210 -13.46 -40.02 -31.70
N HIS A 211 -12.32 -40.32 -31.07
CA HIS A 211 -11.64 -41.62 -31.21
C HIS A 211 -12.50 -42.77 -30.68
N GLN A 212 -13.13 -42.61 -29.51
CA GLN A 212 -13.99 -43.62 -28.92
C GLN A 212 -15.23 -43.89 -29.79
N LEU A 213 -15.89 -42.83 -30.27
CA LEU A 213 -17.04 -42.93 -31.16
C LEU A 213 -16.68 -43.68 -32.45
N THR A 214 -15.55 -43.32 -33.07
CA THR A 214 -15.04 -43.97 -34.28
C THR A 214 -14.75 -45.45 -34.05
N GLN A 215 -14.10 -45.81 -32.94
CA GLN A 215 -13.81 -47.21 -32.60
C GLN A 215 -15.09 -48.01 -32.34
N SER A 216 -16.04 -47.45 -31.58
CA SER A 216 -17.33 -48.08 -31.30
C SER A 216 -18.12 -48.34 -32.58
N HIS A 217 -18.20 -47.33 -33.46
CA HIS A 217 -18.87 -47.45 -34.75
C HIS A 217 -18.22 -48.55 -35.61
N GLN A 218 -16.89 -48.56 -35.74
CA GLN A 218 -16.18 -49.59 -36.51
C GLN A 218 -16.42 -51.01 -35.97
N ALA A 219 -16.49 -51.18 -34.65
CA ALA A 219 -16.78 -52.46 -34.02
C ALA A 219 -18.21 -52.94 -34.35
N GLN A 220 -19.20 -52.08 -34.16
CA GLN A 220 -20.61 -52.37 -34.47
C GLN A 220 -20.82 -52.70 -35.95
N MET A 221 -20.19 -51.93 -36.85
CA MET A 221 -20.26 -52.18 -38.29
C MET A 221 -19.64 -53.52 -38.69
N ARG A 222 -18.54 -53.92 -38.04
CA ARG A 222 -17.92 -55.22 -38.27
C ARG A 222 -18.82 -56.36 -37.82
N GLU A 223 -19.49 -56.22 -36.68
CA GLU A 223 -20.43 -57.22 -36.15
C GLU A 223 -21.69 -57.37 -37.05
N LEU A 224 -22.26 -56.26 -37.50
CA LEU A 224 -23.39 -56.26 -38.43
C LEU A 224 -23.02 -56.94 -39.75
N LYS A 225 -21.84 -56.63 -40.30
CA LYS A 225 -21.35 -57.25 -41.54
C LYS A 225 -21.17 -58.76 -41.39
N LEU A 226 -20.56 -59.21 -40.29
CA LEU A 226 -20.40 -60.64 -40.00
C LEU A 226 -21.76 -61.35 -39.88
N SER A 227 -22.76 -60.72 -39.27
CA SER A 227 -24.10 -61.27 -39.12
C SER A 227 -24.82 -61.39 -40.48
N GLN A 228 -24.71 -60.38 -41.33
CA GLN A 228 -25.25 -60.42 -42.70
C GLN A 228 -24.57 -61.50 -43.56
N GLU A 229 -23.25 -61.65 -43.45
CA GLU A 229 -22.50 -62.70 -44.15
C GLU A 229 -22.95 -64.10 -43.72
N ARG A 230 -23.12 -64.34 -42.41
CA ARG A 230 -23.65 -65.62 -41.88
C ARG A 230 -25.05 -65.93 -42.39
N ASN A 231 -25.96 -64.95 -42.35
CA ASN A 231 -27.31 -65.12 -42.87
C ASN A 231 -27.32 -65.41 -44.37
N THR A 232 -26.44 -64.75 -45.13
CA THR A 232 -26.29 -64.98 -46.57
C THR A 232 -25.78 -66.39 -46.87
N GLN A 233 -24.80 -66.88 -46.13
CA GLN A 233 -24.30 -68.26 -46.23
C GLN A 233 -25.41 -69.28 -45.89
N HIS A 234 -26.18 -69.04 -44.82
CA HIS A 234 -27.33 -69.87 -44.45
C HIS A 234 -28.41 -69.90 -45.54
N MET A 235 -28.73 -68.74 -46.14
CA MET A 235 -29.70 -68.67 -47.23
C MET A 235 -29.24 -69.44 -48.48
N GLU A 236 -27.95 -69.38 -48.84
CA GLU A 236 -27.42 -70.12 -49.99
C GLU A 236 -27.38 -71.64 -49.72
N GLY A 237 -27.08 -72.04 -48.48
CA GLY A 237 -27.24 -73.42 -48.01
C GLY A 237 -28.69 -73.91 -48.15
N ASN A 238 -29.65 -73.13 -47.64
CA ASN A 238 -31.09 -73.43 -47.75
C ASN A 238 -31.55 -73.50 -49.21
N ARG A 239 -31.03 -72.63 -50.09
CA ARG A 239 -31.32 -72.65 -51.53
C ARG A 239 -30.84 -73.93 -52.20
N THR A 240 -29.64 -74.40 -51.84
CA THR A 240 -29.07 -75.64 -52.38
C THR A 240 -29.89 -76.85 -51.94
N GLN A 241 -30.30 -76.90 -50.66
CA GLN A 241 -31.17 -77.94 -50.13
C GLN A 241 -32.59 -77.90 -50.72
N LEU A 242 -33.17 -76.71 -50.93
CA LEU A 242 -34.46 -76.56 -51.59
C LEU A 242 -34.44 -77.15 -53.00
N LYS A 243 -33.43 -76.79 -53.81
CA LYS A 243 -33.28 -77.32 -55.17
C LYS A 243 -33.16 -78.84 -55.19
N SER A 244 -32.43 -79.44 -54.25
CA SER A 244 -32.30 -80.90 -54.20
C SER A 244 -33.61 -81.58 -53.80
N GLN A 245 -34.33 -81.04 -52.80
CA GLN A 245 -35.61 -81.59 -52.36
C GLN A 245 -36.72 -81.42 -53.39
N GLU A 246 -36.79 -80.28 -54.09
CA GLU A 246 -37.75 -80.05 -55.18
C GLU A 246 -37.54 -81.02 -56.36
N ARG A 247 -36.28 -81.38 -56.68
CA ARG A 247 -35.98 -82.43 -57.66
C ARG A 247 -36.50 -83.80 -57.23
N ILE A 248 -36.27 -84.20 -55.98
CA ILE A 248 -36.75 -85.49 -55.44
C ILE A 248 -38.28 -85.50 -55.39
N GLN A 249 -38.91 -84.40 -54.97
CA GLN A 249 -40.37 -84.25 -54.97
C GLN A 249 -40.96 -84.41 -56.37
N THR A 250 -40.37 -83.75 -57.38
CA THR A 250 -40.80 -83.83 -58.78
C THR A 250 -40.72 -85.26 -59.29
N TYR A 251 -39.64 -85.98 -58.98
CA TYR A 251 -39.47 -87.38 -59.35
C TYR A 251 -40.53 -88.28 -58.70
N LEU A 252 -40.75 -88.14 -57.39
CA LEU A 252 -41.73 -88.95 -56.65
C LEU A 252 -43.18 -88.71 -57.11
N LEU A 253 -43.50 -87.51 -57.60
CA LEU A 253 -44.82 -87.17 -58.14
C LEU A 253 -45.11 -87.82 -59.51
N GLN A 254 -44.09 -88.29 -60.23
CA GLN A 254 -44.24 -88.90 -61.57
C GLN A 254 -44.55 -90.41 -61.51
N ILE A 255 -44.56 -91.03 -60.33
CA ILE A 255 -44.78 -92.47 -60.15
C ILE A 255 -46.30 -92.78 -60.18
N GLN A 256 -46.77 -93.55 -61.18
CA GLN A 256 -48.20 -93.83 -61.41
C GLN A 256 -48.87 -94.74 -60.36
N ASN A 257 -48.11 -95.51 -59.57
CA ASN A 257 -48.60 -96.35 -58.45
C ASN A 257 -47.60 -96.33 -57.29
N PRO A 258 -47.59 -95.29 -56.44
CA PRO A 258 -46.59 -95.14 -55.39
C PRO A 258 -46.80 -96.16 -54.26
N GLU A 259 -45.74 -96.87 -53.88
CA GLU A 259 -45.72 -97.70 -52.66
C GLU A 259 -45.88 -96.83 -51.40
N GLN A 260 -46.36 -97.43 -50.30
CA GLN A 260 -46.60 -96.74 -49.02
C GLN A 260 -45.35 -96.04 -48.46
N SER A 261 -44.16 -96.54 -48.79
CA SER A 261 -42.84 -95.96 -48.48
C SER A 261 -42.58 -94.65 -49.24
N ALA A 262 -42.94 -94.59 -50.53
CA ALA A 262 -42.79 -93.41 -51.39
C ALA A 262 -43.73 -92.28 -50.97
N GLN A 263 -44.96 -92.59 -50.53
CA GLN A 263 -45.89 -91.61 -49.97
C GLN A 263 -45.38 -90.99 -48.66
N LYS A 264 -44.81 -91.79 -47.75
CA LYS A 264 -44.19 -91.27 -46.51
C LYS A 264 -43.00 -90.33 -46.82
N GLN A 265 -42.16 -90.69 -47.80
CA GLN A 265 -41.06 -89.83 -48.24
C GLN A 265 -41.55 -88.52 -48.86
N LEU A 266 -42.60 -88.57 -49.69
CA LEU A 266 -43.20 -87.38 -50.29
C LEU A 266 -43.74 -86.40 -49.23
N THR A 267 -44.41 -86.91 -48.20
CA THR A 267 -44.89 -86.08 -47.07
C THR A 267 -43.71 -85.43 -46.31
N ALA A 268 -42.67 -86.21 -46.00
CA ALA A 268 -41.48 -85.71 -45.30
C ALA A 268 -40.72 -84.65 -46.12
N ILE A 269 -40.56 -84.85 -47.43
CA ILE A 269 -39.94 -83.89 -48.34
C ILE A 269 -40.77 -82.61 -48.43
N THR A 270 -42.11 -82.73 -48.56
CA THR A 270 -43.00 -81.57 -48.62
C THR A 270 -42.93 -80.73 -47.34
N GLN A 271 -42.88 -81.39 -46.17
CA GLN A 271 -42.69 -80.70 -44.88
C GLN A 271 -41.33 -80.01 -44.78
N ASN A 272 -40.26 -80.65 -45.26
CA ASN A 272 -38.92 -80.04 -45.23
C ASN A 272 -38.79 -78.87 -46.21
N ILE A 273 -39.38 -78.95 -47.41
CA ILE A 273 -39.45 -77.83 -48.36
C ILE A 273 -40.16 -76.65 -47.70
N GLN A 274 -41.28 -76.89 -47.00
CA GLN A 274 -42.00 -75.82 -46.31
C GLN A 274 -41.16 -75.19 -45.20
N LYS A 275 -40.50 -76.01 -44.36
CA LYS A 275 -39.59 -75.52 -43.30
C LYS A 275 -38.47 -74.66 -43.88
N LEU A 276 -37.81 -75.12 -44.95
CA LEU A 276 -36.73 -74.38 -45.61
C LEU A 276 -37.21 -73.06 -46.23
N LYS A 277 -38.43 -73.03 -46.79
CA LYS A 277 -39.05 -71.80 -47.32
C LYS A 277 -39.35 -70.80 -46.20
N THR A 278 -39.95 -71.25 -45.10
CA THR A 278 -40.23 -70.40 -43.93
C THR A 278 -38.94 -69.84 -43.33
N GLU A 279 -37.93 -70.69 -43.15
CA GLU A 279 -36.63 -70.28 -42.61
C GLU A 279 -35.91 -69.29 -43.52
N ARG A 280 -35.97 -69.49 -44.83
CA ARG A 280 -35.43 -68.53 -45.80
C ARG A 280 -36.15 -67.17 -45.73
N GLN A 281 -37.48 -67.16 -45.62
CA GLN A 281 -38.23 -65.91 -45.44
C GLN A 281 -37.88 -65.20 -44.13
N ARG A 282 -37.65 -65.95 -43.04
CA ARG A 282 -37.15 -65.40 -41.77
C ARG A 282 -35.79 -64.71 -41.96
N LEU A 283 -34.83 -65.38 -42.59
CA LEU A 283 -33.49 -64.84 -42.85
C LEU A 283 -33.51 -63.61 -43.77
N ILE A 284 -34.41 -63.56 -44.75
CA ILE A 284 -34.60 -62.37 -45.61
C ILE A 284 -35.03 -61.18 -44.75
N LYS A 285 -36.05 -61.34 -43.91
CA LYS A 285 -36.53 -60.28 -43.01
C LYS A 285 -35.46 -59.84 -42.01
N GLU A 286 -34.67 -60.78 -41.49
CA GLU A 286 -33.54 -60.46 -40.60
C GLU A 286 -32.46 -59.66 -41.31
N ASN A 287 -32.12 -60.00 -42.55
CA ASN A 287 -31.17 -59.22 -43.34
C ASN A 287 -31.68 -57.82 -43.69
N GLU A 288 -32.98 -57.68 -43.99
CA GLU A 288 -33.61 -56.37 -44.18
C GLU A 288 -33.52 -55.52 -42.90
N ALA A 289 -33.81 -56.12 -41.73
CA ALA A 289 -33.67 -55.46 -40.44
C ALA A 289 -32.22 -55.06 -40.13
N LEU A 290 -31.25 -55.94 -40.39
CA LEU A 290 -29.82 -55.63 -40.23
C LEU A 290 -29.37 -54.49 -41.18
N SER A 291 -29.91 -54.45 -42.41
CA SER A 291 -29.61 -53.38 -43.36
C SER A 291 -30.18 -52.04 -42.90
N ALA A 292 -31.41 -52.02 -42.38
CA ALA A 292 -32.02 -50.82 -41.80
C ALA A 292 -31.25 -50.33 -40.58
N LEU A 293 -30.84 -51.26 -39.69
CA LEU A 293 -30.02 -50.94 -38.52
C LEU A 293 -28.67 -50.35 -38.93
N LYS A 294 -28.00 -50.93 -39.94
CA LYS A 294 -26.75 -50.39 -40.49
C LYS A 294 -26.92 -48.95 -40.96
N GLN A 295 -27.96 -48.66 -41.74
CA GLN A 295 -28.22 -47.31 -42.26
C GLN A 295 -28.51 -46.30 -41.14
N SER A 296 -29.28 -46.70 -40.12
CA SER A 296 -29.53 -45.88 -38.94
C SER A 296 -28.24 -45.58 -38.18
N LEU A 297 -27.37 -46.58 -38.01
CA LEU A 297 -26.12 -46.47 -37.28
C LEU A 297 -25.10 -45.58 -38.03
N GLU A 298 -25.03 -45.69 -39.37
CA GLU A 298 -24.27 -44.77 -40.23
C GLU A 298 -24.78 -43.34 -40.13
N SER A 299 -26.11 -43.13 -40.13
CA SER A 299 -26.71 -41.80 -40.00
C SER A 299 -26.41 -41.15 -38.65
N HIS A 300 -26.54 -41.90 -37.55
CA HIS A 300 -26.22 -41.40 -36.21
C HIS A 300 -24.74 -41.07 -36.08
N TYR A 301 -23.85 -41.95 -36.55
CA TYR A 301 -22.42 -41.70 -36.54
C TYR A 301 -22.04 -40.43 -37.32
N ALA A 302 -22.60 -40.24 -38.52
CA ALA A 302 -22.34 -39.05 -39.33
C ALA A 302 -22.79 -37.76 -38.64
N GLN A 303 -23.94 -37.80 -37.95
CA GLN A 303 -24.43 -36.66 -37.17
C GLN A 303 -23.50 -36.34 -35.99
N ASP A 304 -23.15 -37.34 -35.19
CA ASP A 304 -22.33 -37.16 -33.99
C ASP A 304 -20.91 -36.69 -34.34
N VAL A 305 -20.31 -37.25 -35.40
CA VAL A 305 -19.01 -36.80 -35.92
C VAL A 305 -19.10 -35.37 -36.43
N GLY A 306 -20.15 -35.01 -37.19
CA GLY A 306 -20.31 -33.64 -37.68
C GLY A 306 -20.45 -32.61 -36.55
N GLN A 307 -21.12 -32.97 -35.45
CA GLN A 307 -21.20 -32.12 -34.25
C GLN A 307 -19.84 -31.97 -33.56
N LEU A 308 -19.10 -33.07 -33.40
CA LEU A 308 -17.75 -33.05 -32.81
C LEU A 308 -16.77 -32.24 -33.67
N GLU A 309 -16.78 -32.41 -34.99
CA GLU A 309 -15.94 -31.65 -35.92
C GLU A 309 -16.24 -30.15 -35.85
N THR A 310 -17.52 -29.77 -35.81
CA THR A 310 -17.93 -28.37 -35.64
C THR A 310 -17.40 -27.80 -34.32
N THR A 311 -17.53 -28.55 -33.22
CA THR A 311 -17.07 -28.11 -31.89
C THR A 311 -15.54 -28.01 -31.83
N LEU A 312 -14.82 -28.96 -32.43
CA LEU A 312 -13.35 -28.93 -32.54
C LEU A 312 -12.87 -27.73 -33.36
N ALA A 313 -13.56 -27.41 -34.46
CA ALA A 313 -13.25 -26.22 -35.27
C ALA A 313 -13.48 -24.92 -34.50
N GLN A 314 -14.60 -24.82 -33.76
CA GLN A 314 -14.87 -23.66 -32.89
C GLN A 314 -13.81 -23.50 -31.81
N ASN A 315 -13.45 -24.59 -31.12
CA ASN A 315 -12.41 -24.58 -30.09
C ASN A 315 -11.06 -24.14 -30.68
N LYS A 316 -10.69 -24.63 -31.87
CA LYS A 316 -9.47 -24.21 -32.57
C LYS A 316 -9.45 -22.70 -32.85
N ASN A 317 -10.54 -22.15 -33.39
CA ASN A 317 -10.63 -20.72 -33.67
C ASN A 317 -10.49 -19.89 -32.38
N GLN A 318 -11.18 -20.29 -31.30
CA GLN A 318 -11.06 -19.62 -30.00
C GLN A 318 -9.63 -19.67 -29.44
N LYS A 319 -8.92 -20.80 -29.60
CA LYS A 319 -7.51 -20.90 -29.20
C LYS A 319 -6.63 -19.93 -29.98
N GLU A 320 -6.86 -19.77 -31.28
CA GLU A 320 -6.10 -18.82 -32.12
C GLU A 320 -6.37 -17.35 -31.72
N GLU A 321 -7.63 -17.00 -31.43
CA GLU A 321 -8.02 -15.69 -30.92
C GLU A 321 -7.33 -15.38 -29.58
N ILE A 322 -7.40 -16.30 -28.60
CA ILE A 322 -6.78 -16.13 -27.29
C ILE A 322 -5.26 -16.05 -27.42
N THR A 323 -4.64 -16.89 -28.25
CA THR A 323 -3.18 -16.85 -28.49
C THR A 323 -2.75 -15.51 -29.06
N THR A 324 -3.55 -14.92 -29.95
CA THR A 324 -3.29 -13.58 -30.50
C THR A 324 -3.43 -12.51 -29.42
N ALA A 325 -4.49 -12.58 -28.61
CA ALA A 325 -4.69 -11.67 -27.48
C ALA A 325 -3.56 -11.75 -26.44
N ILE A 326 -3.02 -12.94 -26.16
CA ILE A 326 -1.86 -13.14 -25.29
C ILE A 326 -0.65 -12.39 -25.84
N LYS A 327 -0.32 -12.56 -27.13
CA LYS A 327 0.82 -11.87 -27.76
C LYS A 327 0.69 -10.35 -27.68
N GLU A 328 -0.52 -9.82 -27.93
CA GLU A 328 -0.77 -8.38 -27.82
C GLU A 328 -0.58 -7.85 -26.41
N VAL A 329 -1.01 -8.61 -25.40
CA VAL A 329 -0.85 -8.24 -23.98
C VAL A 329 0.61 -8.38 -23.55
N GLU A 330 1.32 -9.41 -24.00
CA GLU A 330 2.75 -9.60 -23.73
C GLU A 330 3.61 -8.46 -24.28
N LEU A 331 3.29 -7.93 -25.46
CA LEU A 331 3.93 -6.73 -26.00
C LEU A 331 3.71 -5.50 -25.13
N LYS A 332 2.53 -5.36 -24.51
CA LYS A 332 2.23 -4.27 -23.57
C LYS A 332 2.90 -4.45 -22.21
N ILE A 333 3.14 -5.70 -21.79
CA ILE A 333 3.86 -6.02 -20.56
C ILE A 333 5.35 -5.74 -20.71
N ASP A 334 5.90 -5.91 -21.91
CA ASP A 334 7.30 -5.64 -22.25
C ASP A 334 8.29 -6.35 -21.28
N GLY A 335 7.99 -7.62 -20.97
CA GLY A 335 8.82 -8.45 -20.10
C GLY A 335 8.84 -8.04 -18.61
N LYS A 336 8.06 -7.04 -18.19
CA LYS A 336 7.98 -6.62 -16.79
C LYS A 336 7.20 -7.64 -15.96
N THR A 337 7.63 -7.82 -14.72
CA THR A 337 7.03 -8.75 -13.76
C THR A 337 6.17 -8.02 -12.73
N ARG A 338 5.37 -8.77 -11.95
CA ARG A 338 4.65 -8.20 -10.78
C ARG A 338 5.59 -7.54 -9.77
N LYS A 339 6.83 -8.01 -9.64
CA LYS A 339 7.84 -7.37 -8.77
C LYS A 339 8.25 -6.00 -9.30
N ASP A 340 8.40 -5.86 -10.61
CA ASP A 340 8.72 -4.58 -11.24
C ASP A 340 7.58 -3.59 -11.09
N VAL A 341 6.33 -4.04 -11.28
CA VAL A 341 5.13 -3.22 -11.02
C VAL A 341 5.09 -2.76 -9.56
N ALA A 342 5.34 -3.65 -8.59
CA ALA A 342 5.38 -3.27 -7.18
C ALA A 342 6.45 -2.19 -6.91
N ALA A 343 7.62 -2.30 -7.54
CA ALA A 343 8.67 -1.28 -7.44
C ALA A 343 8.25 0.05 -8.10
N LEU A 344 7.57 0.01 -9.25
CA LEU A 344 7.03 1.20 -9.92
C LEU A 344 5.94 1.88 -9.09
N ILE A 345 5.05 1.12 -8.44
CA ILE A 345 4.04 1.66 -7.53
C ILE A 345 4.70 2.39 -6.36
N MET A 346 5.75 1.79 -5.76
CA MET A 346 6.51 2.43 -4.70
C MET A 346 7.20 3.72 -5.17
N ASP A 347 7.79 3.71 -6.36
CA ASP A 347 8.42 4.90 -6.95
C ASP A 347 7.38 5.99 -7.26
N GLY A 348 6.21 5.63 -7.79
CA GLY A 348 5.11 6.56 -8.04
C GLY A 348 4.61 7.24 -6.77
N ARG A 349 4.50 6.48 -5.67
CA ARG A 349 4.19 7.04 -4.33
C ARG A 349 5.27 8.01 -3.87
N ARG A 350 6.55 7.64 -4.00
CA ARG A 350 7.68 8.49 -3.62
C ARG A 350 7.72 9.79 -4.42
N ARG A 351 7.51 9.73 -5.74
CA ARG A 351 7.47 10.91 -6.62
C ARG A 351 6.34 11.85 -6.23
N THR A 352 5.13 11.30 -6.06
CA THR A 352 3.94 12.06 -5.63
C THR A 352 4.15 12.74 -4.29
N GLU A 353 4.69 12.01 -3.31
CA GLU A 353 5.02 12.56 -2.00
C GLU A 353 6.05 13.69 -2.11
N THR A 354 7.11 13.49 -2.89
CA THR A 354 8.17 14.49 -3.10
C THR A 354 7.62 15.75 -3.75
N THR A 355 6.82 15.64 -4.80
CA THR A 355 6.19 16.79 -5.45
C THR A 355 5.23 17.53 -4.51
N LYS A 356 4.48 16.80 -3.66
CA LYS A 356 3.64 17.42 -2.62
C LYS A 356 4.47 18.18 -1.59
N ARG A 357 5.61 17.63 -1.17
CA ARG A 357 6.55 18.30 -0.25
C ARG A 357 7.17 19.55 -0.89
N LYS A 358 7.53 19.51 -2.18
CA LYS A 358 8.01 20.69 -2.94
C LYS A 358 6.96 21.80 -2.96
N GLU A 359 5.70 21.44 -3.22
CA GLU A 359 4.60 22.39 -3.20
C GLU A 359 4.42 23.02 -1.82
N GLN A 360 4.45 22.20 -0.76
CA GLN A 360 4.36 22.70 0.61
C GLN A 360 5.52 23.64 0.93
N PHE A 361 6.74 23.24 0.60
CA PHE A 361 7.95 24.03 0.81
C PHE A 361 7.86 25.41 0.15
N LEU A 362 7.34 25.50 -1.07
CA LEU A 362 7.17 26.78 -1.76
C LEU A 362 6.06 27.64 -1.13
N LYS A 363 4.93 27.04 -0.73
CA LYS A 363 3.87 27.76 -0.01
C LYS A 363 4.39 28.39 1.28
N ASP A 364 5.29 27.70 1.98
CA ASP A 364 5.86 28.17 3.25
C ASP A 364 6.97 29.22 3.08
N ARG A 365 7.68 29.21 1.94
CA ARG A 365 8.86 30.05 1.72
C ARG A 365 8.49 31.51 1.41
N ASP A 366 7.37 31.72 0.72
CA ASP A 366 7.14 32.99 0.04
C ASP A 366 6.30 33.98 0.87
N PHE A 367 5.69 33.53 1.97
CA PHE A 367 4.87 34.35 2.86
C PHE A 367 5.14 34.03 4.34
N THR A 368 5.53 35.06 5.11
CA THR A 368 5.41 35.03 6.57
C THR A 368 4.35 36.04 6.98
N GLU A 369 3.31 35.56 7.65
CA GLU A 369 2.17 36.36 8.15
C GLU A 369 2.13 36.31 9.67
N GLY A 370 1.80 37.42 10.32
CA GLY A 370 1.69 37.50 11.76
C GLY A 370 2.99 37.90 12.48
N LYS A 371 2.93 37.92 13.80
CA LYS A 371 4.01 38.39 14.66
C LYS A 371 5.05 37.29 14.90
N GLN A 372 6.29 37.54 14.50
CA GLN A 372 7.44 36.68 14.81
C GLN A 372 7.65 36.56 16.34
N PRO A 373 8.11 35.40 16.84
CA PRO A 373 8.42 35.24 18.25
C PRO A 373 9.51 36.22 18.69
N GLU A 374 9.40 36.77 19.91
CA GLU A 374 10.47 37.62 20.44
C GLU A 374 11.78 36.84 20.70
N TYR A 375 11.68 35.52 20.89
CA TYR A 375 12.83 34.64 21.03
C TYR A 375 12.60 33.31 20.32
N THR A 376 13.59 32.90 19.51
CA THR A 376 13.73 31.54 18.99
C THR A 376 15.03 30.95 19.54
N ILE A 377 14.91 29.88 20.33
CA ILE A 377 16.04 29.22 20.99
C ILE A 377 16.22 27.84 20.35
N THR A 378 17.30 27.67 19.59
CA THR A 378 17.62 26.41 18.93
C THR A 378 18.40 25.48 19.86
N LEU A 379 17.89 24.27 20.04
CA LEU A 379 18.48 23.22 20.87
C LEU A 379 18.99 22.07 19.96
N PRO A 380 20.20 21.55 20.23
CA PRO A 380 20.75 20.46 19.44
C PRO A 380 19.98 19.15 19.66
N THR A 381 19.86 18.39 18.58
CA THR A 381 19.23 17.07 18.47
C THR A 381 20.24 16.05 17.96
N LYS A 382 19.90 14.76 18.00
CA LYS A 382 20.80 13.70 17.55
C LYS A 382 21.23 13.87 16.09
N MET A 383 20.35 14.41 15.27
CA MET A 383 20.60 14.72 13.86
C MET A 383 21.72 15.73 13.62
N ASP A 384 22.01 16.60 14.58
CA ASP A 384 23.03 17.64 14.43
C ASP A 384 24.45 17.07 14.57
N GLY A 385 24.58 15.77 14.91
CA GLY A 385 25.86 15.06 14.96
C GLY A 385 26.73 15.43 16.16
N VAL A 386 26.20 16.18 17.12
CA VAL A 386 26.91 16.60 18.33
C VAL A 386 26.76 15.58 19.46
N PRO A 387 27.72 15.47 20.39
CA PRO A 387 27.70 14.44 21.45
C PRO A 387 26.60 14.66 22.50
N TYR A 388 26.29 15.91 22.84
CA TYR A 388 25.26 16.26 23.83
C TYR A 388 24.07 16.93 23.14
N TYR A 389 22.93 16.23 23.14
CA TYR A 389 21.73 16.60 22.40
C TYR A 389 20.45 16.19 23.14
N LEU A 390 19.32 16.79 22.77
CA LEU A 390 18.00 16.32 23.18
C LEU A 390 17.52 15.18 22.27
N ASP A 391 16.98 14.13 22.89
CA ASP A 391 16.40 12.97 22.20
C ASP A 391 15.06 13.35 21.56
N GLU A 392 15.06 13.61 20.25
CA GLU A 392 13.87 14.04 19.51
C GLU A 392 12.71 13.03 19.59
N ILE A 393 13.00 11.73 19.69
CA ILE A 393 11.95 10.69 19.76
C ILE A 393 11.21 10.76 21.09
N LYS A 394 11.95 10.91 22.20
CA LYS A 394 11.33 11.12 23.52
C LYS A 394 10.54 12.42 23.62
N VAL A 395 10.99 13.46 22.93
CA VAL A 395 10.23 14.71 22.82
C VAL A 395 8.90 14.47 22.07
N LEU A 396 8.92 13.77 20.93
CA LEU A 396 7.70 13.44 20.19
C LEU A 396 6.75 12.53 21.00
N GLU A 397 7.27 11.57 21.76
CA GLU A 397 6.46 10.75 22.67
C GLU A 397 5.80 11.58 23.78
N ALA A 398 6.52 12.57 24.31
CA ALA A 398 5.97 13.50 25.28
C ALA A 398 4.88 14.39 24.63
N MET A 399 5.10 14.89 23.41
CA MET A 399 4.08 15.63 22.67
C MET A 399 2.79 14.83 22.50
N ARG A 400 2.90 13.53 22.17
CA ARG A 400 1.73 12.64 22.08
C ARG A 400 0.97 12.55 23.41
N LYS A 401 1.68 12.47 24.53
CA LYS A 401 1.06 12.43 25.87
C LYS A 401 0.38 13.76 26.20
N GLU A 402 1.01 14.88 25.88
CA GLU A 402 0.45 16.22 26.06
C GLU A 402 -0.85 16.43 25.25
N ARG A 403 -1.03 15.76 24.10
CA ARG A 403 -2.32 15.79 23.38
C ARG A 403 -3.52 15.24 24.15
N GLN A 404 -3.28 14.47 25.20
CA GLN A 404 -4.32 13.91 26.06
C GLN A 404 -4.56 14.75 27.32
N THR A 405 -3.73 15.76 27.58
CA THR A 405 -3.85 16.61 28.77
C THR A 405 -4.83 17.76 28.53
N LYS A 406 -5.35 18.30 29.64
CA LYS A 406 -6.24 19.46 29.60
C LYS A 406 -5.46 20.73 29.84
N TYR A 407 -5.79 21.77 29.09
CA TYR A 407 -5.22 23.08 29.27
C TYR A 407 -5.68 23.69 30.60
N SER A 408 -4.73 24.16 31.41
CA SER A 408 -4.97 24.97 32.60
C SER A 408 -3.98 26.13 32.63
N PHE A 409 -4.48 27.36 32.71
CA PHE A 409 -3.65 28.56 32.73
C PHE A 409 -2.58 28.56 33.83
N ILE A 410 -2.89 27.96 34.98
CA ILE A 410 -2.03 28.00 36.16
C ILE A 410 -1.05 26.82 36.18
N PHE A 411 -1.54 25.60 35.93
CA PHE A 411 -0.78 24.39 36.21
C PHE A 411 -0.27 23.67 34.96
N HIS A 412 -0.89 23.90 33.81
CA HIS A 412 -0.60 23.17 32.59
C HIS A 412 -0.94 24.03 31.37
N ASN A 413 -0.10 25.04 31.14
CA ASN A 413 -0.24 26.01 30.04
C ASN A 413 0.81 25.72 28.94
N CYS A 414 0.88 26.57 27.92
CA CYS A 414 1.83 26.40 26.80
C CYS A 414 3.28 26.30 27.28
N ALA A 415 3.72 27.18 28.19
CA ALA A 415 5.07 27.15 28.72
C ALA A 415 5.37 25.85 29.50
N ALA A 416 4.41 25.36 30.28
CA ALA A 416 4.52 24.10 31.00
C ALA A 416 4.60 22.90 30.05
N SER A 417 3.76 22.87 29.01
CA SER A 417 3.74 21.81 28.01
C SER A 417 5.06 21.76 27.23
N VAL A 418 5.58 22.91 26.78
CA VAL A 418 6.90 23.00 26.14
C VAL A 418 8.00 22.47 27.06
N LYS A 419 8.10 22.97 28.30
CA LYS A 419 9.13 22.51 29.24
C LYS A 419 9.02 21.02 29.55
N SER A 420 7.80 20.50 29.74
CA SER A 420 7.51 19.07 29.97
C SER A 420 8.06 18.20 28.83
N CYS A 421 7.73 18.54 27.58
CA CYS A 421 8.22 17.85 26.40
C CYS A 421 9.75 17.88 26.29
N LEU A 422 10.36 19.05 26.49
CA LEU A 422 11.81 19.21 26.38
C LEU A 422 12.56 18.46 27.48
N LEU A 423 12.04 18.45 28.72
CA LEU A 423 12.60 17.67 29.82
C LEU A 423 12.60 16.17 29.54
N ALA A 424 11.56 15.65 28.86
CA ALA A 424 11.51 14.24 28.46
C ALA A 424 12.62 13.89 27.45
N GLY A 425 13.04 14.85 26.62
CA GLY A 425 14.17 14.72 25.70
C GLY A 425 15.55 14.70 26.37
N ILE A 426 15.66 15.11 27.64
CA ILE A 426 16.94 15.09 28.36
C ILE A 426 17.16 13.69 28.97
N SER A 427 18.08 12.92 28.39
CA SER A 427 18.46 11.60 28.90
C SER A 427 19.12 11.65 30.28
N GLU A 428 19.03 10.59 31.08
CA GLU A 428 19.72 10.54 32.39
C GLU A 428 21.25 10.75 32.31
N PRO A 429 21.97 10.19 31.32
CA PRO A 429 23.38 10.52 31.11
C PRO A 429 23.61 12.02 30.86
N LEU A 430 22.75 12.66 30.06
CA LEU A 430 22.84 14.09 29.79
C LEU A 430 22.54 14.92 31.04
N LYS A 431 21.55 14.53 31.86
CA LYS A 431 21.27 15.19 33.15
C LYS A 431 22.50 15.17 34.06
N LYS A 432 23.20 14.04 34.14
CA LYS A 432 24.43 13.91 34.93
C LYS A 432 25.50 14.88 34.44
N LYS A 433 25.74 14.94 33.13
CA LYS A 433 26.74 15.84 32.52
C LYS A 433 26.40 17.32 32.68
N LEU A 434 25.13 17.68 32.55
CA LEU A 434 24.66 19.05 32.83
C LEU A 434 24.86 19.43 34.30
N ARG A 435 24.65 18.50 35.25
CA ARG A 435 24.94 18.75 36.68
C ARG A 435 26.43 18.92 36.94
N GLU A 436 27.28 18.10 36.33
CA GLU A 436 28.75 18.25 36.37
C GLU A 436 29.18 19.63 35.83
N ALA A 437 28.48 20.15 34.82
CA ALA A 437 28.68 21.49 34.27
C ALA A 437 28.05 22.64 35.10
N GLY A 438 27.51 22.36 36.29
CA GLY A 438 26.99 23.36 37.23
C GLY A 438 25.48 23.65 37.13
N VAL A 439 24.72 22.88 36.36
CA VAL A 439 23.25 23.01 36.31
C VAL A 439 22.62 22.39 37.56
N LYS A 440 21.85 23.20 38.31
CA LYS A 440 21.21 22.77 39.57
C LYS A 440 20.16 21.67 39.35
N SER A 441 19.96 20.79 40.33
CA SER A 441 18.95 19.71 40.27
C SER A 441 17.52 20.23 40.06
N SER A 442 17.18 21.41 40.62
CA SER A 442 15.88 22.06 40.43
C SER A 442 15.62 22.50 38.98
N PHE A 443 16.65 22.53 38.13
CA PHE A 443 16.48 22.81 36.69
C PHE A 443 15.69 21.72 35.97
N PHE A 444 15.76 20.48 36.47
CA PHE A 444 15.12 19.31 35.86
C PHE A 444 13.72 19.03 36.41
N THR A 445 13.18 19.97 37.20
CA THR A 445 11.84 19.87 37.78
C THR A 445 10.92 20.94 37.19
N MET A 446 9.63 20.61 37.11
CA MET A 446 8.58 21.56 36.74
C MET A 446 8.28 22.48 37.91
N ASP A 447 8.19 23.78 37.65
CA ASP A 447 7.69 24.73 38.64
C ASP A 447 6.18 24.60 38.77
N THR A 448 5.62 25.04 39.89
CA THR A 448 4.15 24.98 40.10
C THR A 448 3.40 25.85 39.09
N ILE A 449 4.04 26.92 38.60
CA ILE A 449 3.51 27.84 37.60
C ILE A 449 4.65 28.13 36.62
N GLU A 450 4.45 27.75 35.36
CA GLU A 450 5.37 28.08 34.28
C GLU A 450 4.87 29.29 33.50
N THR A 451 5.80 30.13 33.05
CA THR A 451 5.52 31.36 32.29
C THR A 451 6.45 31.42 31.09
N CYS A 452 6.07 32.15 30.03
CA CYS A 452 6.94 32.35 28.86
C CYS A 452 8.32 32.91 29.24
N LYS A 453 8.38 33.76 30.29
CA LYS A 453 9.64 34.30 30.81
C LYS A 453 10.47 33.25 31.56
N SER A 454 9.87 32.42 32.42
CA SER A 454 10.59 31.33 33.10
C SER A 454 11.09 30.30 32.08
N LEU A 455 10.25 29.94 31.12
CA LEU A 455 10.61 29.06 30.02
C LEU A 455 11.77 29.63 29.20
N LYS A 456 11.74 30.92 28.83
CA LYS A 456 12.85 31.58 28.12
C LYS A 456 14.16 31.44 28.89
N THR A 457 14.16 31.84 30.16
CA THR A 457 15.38 31.76 31.00
C THR A 457 15.87 30.31 31.10
N TRP A 458 14.95 29.36 31.27
CA TRP A 458 15.26 27.93 31.34
C TRP A 458 15.85 27.41 30.02
N ALA A 459 15.22 27.69 28.87
CA ALA A 459 15.65 27.24 27.56
C ALA A 459 16.99 27.86 27.14
N CYS A 460 17.22 29.15 27.39
CA CYS A 460 18.52 29.79 27.16
C CYS A 460 19.63 29.16 28.03
N THR A 461 19.30 28.81 29.28
CA THR A 461 20.25 28.12 30.17
C THR A 461 20.59 26.73 29.62
N LEU A 462 19.59 25.98 29.14
CA LEU A 462 19.79 24.69 28.51
C LEU A 462 20.69 24.80 27.26
N GLN A 463 20.35 25.72 26.35
CA GLN A 463 21.12 25.98 25.13
C GLN A 463 22.59 26.31 25.46
N THR A 464 22.81 27.23 26.41
CA THR A 464 24.16 27.64 26.81
C THR A 464 24.94 26.48 27.41
N ALA A 465 24.31 25.65 28.25
CA ALA A 465 24.96 24.50 28.86
C ALA A 465 25.31 23.43 27.82
N LEU A 466 24.42 23.15 26.87
CA LEU A 466 24.67 22.19 25.78
C LEU A 466 25.77 22.69 24.84
N LEU A 467 25.76 23.98 24.48
CA LEU A 467 26.83 24.58 23.67
C LEU A 467 28.19 24.42 24.36
N LYS A 468 28.29 24.75 25.66
CA LYS A 468 29.53 24.59 26.43
C LYS A 468 30.02 23.14 26.45
N LEU A 469 29.14 22.19 26.74
CA LEU A 469 29.48 20.77 26.78
C LEU A 469 29.96 20.26 25.41
N ASN A 470 29.29 20.67 24.33
CA ASN A 470 29.66 20.26 22.97
C ASN A 470 30.98 20.90 22.53
N THR A 471 31.22 22.19 22.84
CA THR A 471 32.52 22.84 22.55
C THR A 471 33.67 22.18 23.31
N GLN A 472 33.47 21.81 24.57
CA GLN A 472 34.48 21.08 25.35
C GLN A 472 34.79 19.70 24.76
N ALA A 473 33.76 18.94 24.40
CA ALA A 473 33.95 17.62 23.78
C ALA A 473 34.66 17.70 22.42
N THR A 474 34.40 18.73 21.62
CA THR A 474 35.13 18.95 20.36
C THR A 474 36.62 19.20 20.62
N GLN A 475 36.95 20.03 21.61
CA GLN A 475 38.34 20.31 21.98
C GLN A 475 39.07 19.08 22.53
N GLU A 476 38.40 18.25 23.34
CA GLU A 476 38.97 17.00 23.87
C GLU A 476 39.26 15.99 22.76
N ASN A 477 38.38 15.86 21.77
CA ASN A 477 38.60 14.98 20.62
C ASN A 477 39.77 15.47 19.75
N GLU A 478 39.86 16.77 19.46
CA GLU A 478 40.96 17.35 18.70
C GLU A 478 42.33 17.24 19.41
N LEU A 479 42.36 17.26 20.74
CA LEU A 479 43.58 17.02 21.52
C LEU A 479 43.98 15.54 21.54
N SER A 480 43.01 14.62 21.58
CA SER A 480 43.27 13.18 21.57
C SER A 480 43.75 12.63 20.21
N GLU A 481 43.37 13.27 19.11
CA GLU A 481 43.84 12.92 17.76
C GLU A 481 45.25 13.48 17.46
N ASN A 482 45.78 14.37 18.30
CA ASN A 482 47.10 15.00 18.13
C ASN A 482 48.17 14.48 19.12
N GLU A 483 47.90 13.45 19.93
CA GLU A 483 48.96 12.73 20.65
C GLU A 483 49.67 11.75 19.68
N PRO A 484 50.95 11.97 19.34
CA PRO A 484 51.69 10.99 18.54
C PRO A 484 51.95 9.76 19.41
N ASP A 485 51.61 8.59 18.89
CA ASP A 485 51.92 7.26 19.44
C ASP A 485 53.38 7.21 19.95
N GLY A 486 53.55 7.45 21.25
CA GLY A 486 54.81 7.32 21.96
C GLY A 486 55.16 5.87 22.17
N LYS A 487 55.49 5.16 21.07
CA LYS A 487 56.24 3.90 21.16
C LYS A 487 57.62 4.22 21.71
N VAL A 488 57.78 3.97 23.01
CA VAL A 488 59.08 3.79 23.65
C VAL A 488 59.76 2.60 22.96
N ILE A 489 60.66 2.87 22.01
CA ILE A 489 61.63 1.88 21.55
C ILE A 489 62.68 1.78 22.65
N ALA A 490 62.60 0.71 23.44
CA ALA A 490 63.68 0.28 24.30
C ALA A 490 64.90 -0.06 23.41
N LEU A 491 65.95 0.76 23.50
CA LEU A 491 67.28 0.38 23.04
C LEU A 491 67.85 -0.61 24.07
N GLY A 492 67.94 -1.87 23.66
CA GLY A 492 68.64 -2.92 24.39
C GLY A 492 70.16 -2.77 24.28
N ALA A 493 70.80 -3.18 25.39
CA ALA A 493 72.21 -3.54 25.64
C ALA A 493 73.22 -3.47 24.49
#